data_AF-A0A0U3C697-F1
#
_entry.id   AF-A0A0U3C697-F1
#
_cell.length_a   1.000
_cell.length_b   1.000
_cell.length_c   1.000
_cell.angle_alpha   90.00
_cell.angle_beta   90.00
_cell.angle_gamma   90.00
#
_symmetry.space_group_name_H-M   'P 1'
#
loop_
_entity.id
_entity.type
_entity.pdbx_description
1 polymer ?
#
loop_
_entity_poly.entity_id
_entity_poly.type
_entity_poly.pdbx_seq_one_letter_code
_entity_poly.pdbx_strand_id
1 'polypeptide(L)'
;ALFVVHPIEGVVSMLQNLLAPLSCPVWGLQCTEKAPLASIQDLASFYIEQVKKVQRKGPYTLCGYSFGACVAFEMGIQFEKIGEKVSLVLLDGSPTYVATHTGNYKSRGVDKTGEEAGALTYFMQLFKDVDFQKVKQELLSQPSW
;
A
#
# COMPACT_ATOMS: atom_id res chain seq x y z
N ALA A 1 4.64 1.77 -20.02
CA ALA A 1 3.40 2.20 -19.35
C ALA A 1 3.72 2.65 -17.92
N LEU A 2 2.85 3.40 -17.25
CA LEU A 2 2.99 3.74 -15.84
C LEU A 2 2.24 2.73 -14.98
N PHE A 3 2.89 2.13 -13.98
CA PHE A 3 2.26 1.23 -13.02
C PHE A 3 2.18 1.90 -11.65
N VAL A 4 0.97 2.07 -11.13
CA VAL A 4 0.71 2.82 -9.90
C VAL A 4 0.33 1.86 -8.79
N VAL A 5 1.12 1.84 -7.72
CA VAL A 5 0.88 1.03 -6.52
C VAL A 5 -0.04 1.76 -5.55
N HIS A 6 -1.05 1.06 -5.06
CA HIS A 6 -2.04 1.59 -4.13
C HIS A 6 -1.43 2.11 -2.80
N PRO A 7 -2.07 3.11 -2.16
CA PRO A 7 -1.83 3.48 -0.77
C PRO A 7 -2.42 2.47 0.21
N ILE A 8 -2.37 2.72 1.52
CA ILE A 8 -2.71 1.71 2.54
C ILE A 8 -4.15 1.20 2.45
N GLU A 9 -5.05 1.99 1.87
CA GLU A 9 -6.46 1.68 1.63
C GLU A 9 -6.66 0.57 0.59
N GLY A 10 -5.62 0.17 -0.14
CA GLY A 10 -5.68 -0.96 -1.08
C GLY A 10 -6.20 -0.62 -2.48
N VAL A 11 -6.76 0.57 -2.68
CA VAL A 11 -7.40 0.99 -3.94
C VAL A 11 -6.72 2.21 -4.56
N VAL A 12 -6.70 2.30 -5.88
CA VAL A 12 -6.08 3.42 -6.62
C VAL A 12 -7.06 4.51 -7.03
N SER A 13 -8.35 4.37 -6.68
CA SER A 13 -9.42 5.28 -7.11
C SER A 13 -9.14 6.74 -6.75
N MET A 14 -8.57 7.00 -5.58
CA MET A 14 -8.23 8.36 -5.14
C MET A 14 -7.20 9.07 -6.03
N LEU A 15 -6.40 8.31 -6.79
CA LEU A 15 -5.39 8.87 -7.68
C LEU A 15 -5.91 9.10 -9.11
N GLN A 16 -7.16 8.73 -9.43
CA GLN A 16 -7.68 8.81 -10.79
C GLN A 16 -7.60 10.23 -11.37
N ASN A 17 -7.99 11.25 -10.61
CA ASN A 17 -7.95 12.64 -11.10
C ASN A 17 -6.52 13.14 -11.34
N LEU A 18 -5.55 12.66 -10.56
CA LEU A 18 -4.13 12.97 -10.75
C LEU A 18 -3.57 12.29 -12.01
N LEU A 19 -4.03 11.07 -12.29
CA LEU A 19 -3.50 10.22 -13.36
C LEU A 19 -4.22 10.44 -14.70
N ALA A 20 -5.47 10.90 -14.69
CA ALA A 20 -6.31 11.10 -15.88
C ALA A 20 -5.69 12.01 -16.96
N PRO A 21 -4.94 13.09 -16.63
CA PRO A 21 -4.32 13.94 -17.64
C PRO A 21 -3.09 13.34 -18.31
N LEU A 22 -2.58 12.19 -17.84
CA LEU A 22 -1.38 11.58 -18.40
C LEU A 22 -1.66 11.02 -19.80
N SER A 23 -0.77 11.31 -20.75
CA SER A 23 -0.88 10.84 -22.14
C SER A 23 -0.44 9.38 -22.34
N CYS A 24 0.09 8.73 -21.31
CA CYS A 24 0.57 7.35 -21.37
C CYS A 24 -0.43 6.36 -20.75
N PRO A 25 -0.39 5.07 -21.12
CA PRO A 25 -1.20 4.06 -20.45
C PRO A 25 -0.84 3.93 -18.97
N VAL A 26 -1.85 3.99 -18.10
CA VAL A 26 -1.72 3.88 -16.65
C VAL A 26 -2.41 2.62 -16.16
N TRP A 27 -1.70 1.81 -15.36
CA TRP A 27 -2.21 0.59 -14.74
C TRP A 27 -2.17 0.73 -13.21
N GLY A 28 -3.30 0.53 -12.56
CA GLY A 28 -3.39 0.52 -11.10
C GLY A 28 -3.20 -0.88 -10.53
N LEU A 29 -2.28 -1.04 -9.59
CA LEU A 29 -2.08 -2.24 -8.80
C LEU A 29 -2.88 -2.08 -7.50
N GLN A 30 -4.00 -2.80 -7.39
CA GLN A 30 -4.87 -2.79 -6.22
C GLN A 30 -4.63 -4.03 -5.36
N CYS A 31 -4.79 -3.87 -4.05
CA CYS A 31 -4.74 -4.97 -3.10
C CYS A 31 -6.00 -5.83 -3.25
N THR A 32 -5.82 -7.11 -3.52
CA THR A 32 -6.91 -8.09 -3.65
C THR A 32 -6.71 -9.19 -2.63
N GLU A 33 -7.70 -10.07 -2.45
CA GLU A 33 -7.58 -11.22 -1.54
C GLU A 33 -6.39 -12.15 -1.85
N LYS A 34 -5.87 -12.12 -3.08
CA LYS A 34 -4.71 -12.92 -3.50
C LYS A 34 -3.37 -12.27 -3.17
N ALA A 35 -3.36 -11.00 -2.77
CA ALA A 35 -2.14 -10.28 -2.48
C ALA A 35 -1.53 -10.80 -1.16
N PRO A 36 -0.27 -11.26 -1.15
CA PRO A 36 0.37 -11.71 0.07
C PRO A 36 0.69 -10.50 0.96
N LEU A 37 0.29 -10.55 2.23
CA LEU A 37 0.43 -9.44 3.19
C LEU A 37 1.46 -9.73 4.30
N ALA A 38 2.20 -10.83 4.19
CA ALA A 38 3.20 -11.23 5.18
C ALA A 38 4.41 -10.27 5.21
N SER A 39 4.79 -9.73 4.06
CA SER A 39 5.89 -8.78 3.93
C SER A 39 5.73 -7.87 2.71
N ILE A 40 6.45 -6.73 2.70
CA ILE A 40 6.52 -5.83 1.53
C ILE A 40 7.18 -6.55 0.34
N GLN A 41 8.16 -7.41 0.62
CA GLN A 41 8.90 -8.19 -0.38
C GLN A 41 8.00 -9.17 -1.13
N ASP A 42 7.14 -9.88 -0.40
CA ASP A 42 6.19 -10.82 -1.01
C ASP A 42 5.15 -10.06 -1.83
N LEU A 43 4.63 -8.94 -1.32
CA LEU A 43 3.66 -8.12 -2.03
C LEU A 43 4.26 -7.52 -3.31
N ALA A 44 5.49 -7.01 -3.24
CA ALA A 44 6.22 -6.51 -4.39
C ALA A 44 6.46 -7.60 -5.44
N SER A 45 6.85 -8.81 -5.01
CA SER A 45 7.06 -9.95 -5.91
C SER A 45 5.75 -10.29 -6.65
N PHE A 46 4.64 -10.37 -5.92
CA PHE A 46 3.32 -10.62 -6.48
C PHE A 46 2.90 -9.55 -7.50
N TYR A 47 3.14 -8.27 -7.21
CA TYR A 47 2.85 -7.18 -8.14
C TYR A 47 3.77 -7.18 -9.36
N ILE A 48 5.05 -7.51 -9.22
CA ILE A 48 5.96 -7.69 -10.35
C ILE A 48 5.41 -8.75 -11.32
N GLU A 49 4.90 -9.87 -10.81
CA GLU A 49 4.28 -10.89 -11.66
C GLU A 49 3.07 -10.35 -12.44
N GLN A 50 2.23 -9.52 -11.80
CA GLN A 50 1.08 -8.91 -12.49
C GLN A 50 1.53 -7.90 -13.55
N VAL A 51 2.52 -7.05 -13.23
CA VAL A 51 3.11 -6.10 -14.17
C VAL A 51 3.68 -6.83 -15.40
N LYS A 52 4.38 -7.95 -15.20
CA LYS A 52 5.00 -8.72 -16.30
C LYS A 52 3.99 -9.40 -17.22
N LYS A 53 2.74 -9.61 -16.78
CA LYS A 53 1.64 -10.08 -17.66
C LYS A 53 1.22 -9.01 -18.67
N VAL A 54 1.34 -7.73 -18.30
CA VAL A 54 1.01 -6.58 -19.16
C VAL A 54 2.22 -6.15 -19.99
N GLN A 55 3.38 -6.00 -19.34
CA GLN A 55 4.62 -5.56 -19.97
C GLN A 55 5.75 -6.54 -19.63
N ARG A 56 6.10 -7.42 -20.57
CA ARG A 56 7.06 -8.53 -20.31
C ARG A 56 8.51 -8.10 -20.08
N LYS A 57 8.93 -6.95 -20.63
CA LYS A 57 10.29 -6.42 -20.56
C LYS A 57 10.27 -4.92 -20.28
N GLY A 58 11.31 -4.42 -19.62
CA GLY A 58 11.48 -3.01 -19.30
C GLY A 58 11.76 -2.12 -20.53
N PRO A 59 11.96 -0.81 -20.30
CA PRO A 59 12.05 -0.17 -18.99
C PRO A 59 10.67 -0.07 -18.30
N TYR A 60 10.67 -0.24 -16.98
CA TYR A 60 9.47 -0.09 -16.15
C TYR A 60 9.41 1.30 -15.52
N THR A 61 8.22 1.90 -15.47
CA THR A 61 7.98 3.12 -14.69
C THR A 61 6.97 2.79 -13.60
N LEU A 62 7.40 2.88 -12.35
CA LEU A 62 6.57 2.60 -11.18
C LEU A 62 6.28 3.90 -10.44
N CYS A 63 5.04 4.06 -10.00
CA CYS A 63 4.62 5.13 -9.12
C CYS A 63 4.03 4.53 -7.85
N GLY A 64 4.34 5.10 -6.69
CA GLY A 64 3.77 4.69 -5.42
C GLY A 64 3.38 5.91 -4.60
N TYR A 65 2.18 5.88 -4.03
CA TYR A 65 1.70 6.93 -3.11
C TYR A 65 1.63 6.38 -1.68
N SER A 66 2.12 7.16 -0.70
CA SER A 66 2.10 6.79 0.72
C SER A 66 2.71 5.40 0.97
N PHE A 67 1.95 4.43 1.51
CA PHE A 67 2.36 3.03 1.64
C PHE A 67 2.88 2.43 0.33
N GLY A 68 2.21 2.73 -0.79
CA GLY A 68 2.58 2.26 -2.11
C GLY A 68 3.97 2.71 -2.55
N ALA A 69 4.51 3.79 -1.99
CA ALA A 69 5.89 4.22 -2.26
C ALA A 69 6.92 3.20 -1.75
N CYS A 70 6.69 2.60 -0.58
CA CYS A 70 7.56 1.55 -0.04
C CYS A 70 7.51 0.28 -0.89
N VAL A 71 6.32 -0.13 -1.32
CA VAL A 71 6.13 -1.29 -2.20
C VAL A 71 6.75 -1.04 -3.58
N ALA A 72 6.51 0.12 -4.19
CA ALA A 72 7.10 0.49 -5.49
C ALA A 72 8.64 0.52 -5.44
N PHE A 73 9.21 0.98 -4.32
CA PHE A 73 10.66 0.96 -4.11
C PHE A 73 11.21 -0.47 -4.06
N GLU A 74 10.56 -1.37 -3.29
CA GLU A 74 10.95 -2.78 -3.24
C GLU A 74 10.80 -3.48 -4.60
N MET A 75 9.73 -3.18 -5.35
CA MET A 75 9.58 -3.64 -6.73
C MET A 75 10.75 -3.17 -7.61
N GLY A 76 11.18 -1.91 -7.45
CA GLY A 76 12.35 -1.37 -8.13
C GLY A 76 13.61 -2.18 -7.85
N ILE A 77 13.91 -2.45 -6.57
CA ILE A 77 15.04 -3.29 -6.15
C ILE A 77 14.99 -4.67 -6.83
N GLN A 78 13.83 -5.32 -6.80
CA GLN A 78 13.68 -6.67 -7.34
C GLN A 78 13.81 -6.70 -8.87
N PHE A 79 13.28 -5.71 -9.59
CA PHE A 79 13.50 -5.57 -11.02
C PHE A 79 14.96 -5.32 -11.37
N GLU A 80 15.64 -4.42 -10.66
CA GLU A 80 17.07 -4.13 -10.89
C GLU A 80 17.95 -5.37 -10.63
N LYS A 81 17.63 -6.17 -9.60
CA LYS A 81 18.31 -7.44 -9.31
C LYS A 81 18.27 -8.44 -10.48
N ILE A 82 17.24 -8.37 -11.32
CA ILE A 82 17.11 -9.22 -12.52
C ILE A 82 17.55 -8.52 -13.82
N GLY A 83 18.24 -7.38 -13.70
CA GLY A 83 18.84 -6.65 -14.83
C GLY A 83 17.87 -5.74 -15.60
N GLU A 84 16.67 -5.49 -15.08
CA GLU A 84 15.69 -4.61 -15.70
C GLU A 84 15.92 -3.15 -15.29
N LYS A 85 15.66 -2.21 -16.21
CA LYS A 85 15.74 -0.77 -15.91
C LYS A 85 14.42 -0.27 -15.34
N VAL A 86 14.49 0.51 -14.26
CA VAL A 86 13.31 1.04 -13.56
C VAL A 86 13.43 2.55 -13.36
N SER A 87 12.32 3.26 -13.51
CA SER A 87 12.13 4.64 -13.04
C SER A 87 11.08 4.66 -11.95
N LEU A 88 11.35 5.36 -10.85
CA LEU A 88 10.46 5.46 -9.69
C LEU A 88 9.90 6.88 -9.55
N VAL A 89 8.60 6.97 -9.27
CA VAL A 89 7.90 8.19 -8.85
C VAL A 89 7.28 7.93 -7.48
N LEU A 90 7.79 8.58 -6.43
CA LEU A 90 7.32 8.36 -5.07
C LEU A 90 6.58 9.62 -4.60
N LEU A 91 5.30 9.48 -4.33
CA LEU A 91 4.42 10.57 -3.90
C LEU A 91 4.22 10.47 -2.40
N ASP A 92 4.81 11.42 -1.67
CA ASP A 92 4.61 11.59 -0.22
C ASP A 92 4.78 10.28 0.58
N GLY A 93 5.87 9.57 0.32
CA GLY A 93 6.17 8.30 0.98
C GLY A 93 7.64 7.90 0.81
N SER A 94 8.14 7.09 1.74
CA SER A 94 9.50 6.55 1.69
C SER A 94 9.59 5.17 2.36
N PRO A 95 10.64 4.38 2.09
CA PRO A 95 10.88 3.13 2.82
C PRO A 95 11.03 3.34 4.33
N THR A 96 11.66 4.46 4.73
CA THR A 96 11.79 4.83 6.14
C THR A 96 10.45 5.23 6.76
N TYR A 97 9.55 5.86 6.02
CA TYR A 97 8.23 6.24 6.51
C TYR A 97 7.44 5.02 7.01
N VAL A 98 7.36 3.95 6.21
CA VAL A 98 6.69 2.71 6.61
C VAL A 98 7.45 1.99 7.74
N ALA A 99 8.78 1.95 7.68
CA ALA A 99 9.59 1.34 8.72
C ALA A 99 9.44 2.04 10.09
N THR A 100 9.32 3.36 10.13
CA THR A 100 9.12 4.10 11.38
C THR A 100 7.73 3.83 11.98
N HIS A 101 6.68 3.78 11.16
CA HIS A 101 5.33 3.50 11.64
C HIS A 101 5.15 2.03 12.06
N THR A 102 5.82 1.08 11.40
CA THR A 102 5.76 -0.36 11.73
C THR A 102 6.75 -0.79 12.83
N GLY A 103 7.92 -0.14 12.94
CA GLY A 103 8.93 -0.42 13.96
C GLY A 103 8.50 0.01 15.36
N ASN A 104 7.78 1.14 15.46
CA ASN A 104 7.13 1.57 16.71
C ASN A 104 5.99 0.62 17.14
N TYR A 105 5.47 -0.18 16.22
CA TYR A 105 4.39 -1.14 16.44
C TYR A 105 4.91 -2.41 17.10
N LYS A 106 6.03 -2.96 16.62
CA LYS A 106 6.63 -4.21 17.15
C LYS A 106 7.26 -4.06 18.53
N SER A 107 7.63 -2.84 18.93
CA SER A 107 8.32 -2.56 20.20
C SER A 107 7.38 -2.25 21.36
N ARG A 108 6.11 -1.95 21.09
CA ARG A 108 5.07 -1.84 22.11
C ARG A 108 4.58 -3.27 22.39
N GLY A 109 4.53 -3.72 23.65
CA GLY A 109 3.86 -4.98 23.97
C GLY A 109 2.39 -4.85 23.57
N VAL A 110 2.00 -5.45 22.45
CA VAL A 110 0.80 -5.02 21.71
C VAL A 110 -0.48 -5.66 22.27
N ASP A 111 -1.38 -4.83 22.79
CA ASP A 111 -2.82 -5.15 22.83
C ASP A 111 -3.36 -5.16 21.39
N LYS A 112 -3.25 -6.31 20.72
CA LYS A 112 -3.59 -6.48 19.30
C LYS A 112 -5.04 -6.07 19.03
N THR A 113 -5.94 -6.46 19.92
CA THR A 113 -7.36 -6.15 19.86
C THR A 113 -7.57 -4.64 19.97
N GLY A 114 -6.93 -3.97 20.93
CA GLY A 114 -6.97 -2.51 21.09
C GLY A 114 -6.49 -1.73 19.85
N GLU A 115 -5.51 -2.26 19.13
CA GLU A 115 -4.96 -1.62 17.94
C GLU A 115 -5.77 -1.89 16.68
N GLU A 116 -6.21 -3.13 16.46
CA GLU A 116 -7.13 -3.48 15.38
C GLU A 116 -8.42 -2.62 15.49
N ALA A 117 -8.87 -2.31 16.72
CA ALA A 117 -10.09 -1.52 16.95
C ALA A 117 -9.82 -0.06 16.59
N GLY A 118 -8.64 0.44 16.96
CA GLY A 118 -8.18 1.76 16.58
C GLY A 118 -8.02 1.92 15.08
N ALA A 119 -7.47 0.92 14.40
CA ALA A 119 -7.29 0.91 12.95
C ALA A 119 -8.62 0.89 12.21
N LEU A 120 -9.55 0.01 12.62
CA LEU A 120 -10.89 -0.04 12.05
C LEU A 120 -11.66 1.26 12.28
N THR A 121 -11.56 1.84 13.49
CA THR A 121 -12.19 3.13 13.81
C THR A 121 -11.62 4.27 12.96
N TYR A 122 -10.30 4.32 12.81
CA TYR A 122 -9.65 5.29 11.93
C TYR A 122 -10.12 5.14 10.48
N PHE A 123 -10.22 3.91 9.99
CA PHE A 123 -10.74 3.66 8.65
C PHE A 123 -12.19 4.14 8.50
N MET A 124 -13.06 3.88 9.49
CA MET A 124 -14.43 4.38 9.49
C MET A 124 -14.51 5.92 9.43
N GLN A 125 -13.59 6.63 10.10
CA GLN A 125 -13.52 8.10 10.05
C GLN A 125 -13.24 8.66 8.65
N LEU A 126 -12.58 7.90 7.78
CA LEU A 126 -12.30 8.33 6.40
C LEU A 126 -13.58 8.39 5.54
N PHE A 127 -14.62 7.64 5.90
CA PHE A 127 -15.86 7.55 5.12
C PHE A 127 -17.06 8.16 5.83
N LYS A 128 -16.98 8.36 7.15
CA LYS A 128 -18.09 8.86 7.97
C LYS A 128 -17.57 9.60 9.17
N ASP A 129 -18.27 10.67 9.55
CA ASP A 129 -17.99 11.38 10.79
C ASP A 129 -18.36 10.49 11.99
N VAL A 130 -17.35 9.96 12.70
CA VAL A 130 -17.52 9.05 13.85
C VAL A 130 -16.66 9.47 15.03
N ASP A 131 -17.21 9.31 16.23
CA ASP A 131 -16.48 9.51 17.49
C ASP A 131 -15.50 8.35 17.70
N PHE A 132 -14.20 8.67 17.63
CA PHE A 132 -13.13 7.69 17.72
C PHE A 132 -13.17 6.89 19.02
N GLN A 133 -13.36 7.55 20.16
CA GLN A 133 -13.30 6.87 21.45
C GLN A 133 -14.52 6.00 21.65
N LYS A 134 -15.70 6.49 21.26
CA LYS A 134 -16.94 5.73 21.37
C LYS A 134 -16.90 4.46 20.50
N VAL A 135 -16.55 4.59 19.21
CA VAL A 135 -16.52 3.44 18.29
C VAL A 135 -15.44 2.44 18.70
N LYS A 136 -14.26 2.90 19.10
CA LYS A 136 -13.20 2.01 19.59
C LYS A 136 -13.65 1.21 20.81
N GLN A 137 -14.30 1.85 21.78
CA GLN A 137 -14.83 1.15 22.97
C GLN A 137 -15.93 0.16 22.60
N GLU A 138 -16.81 0.54 21.66
CA GLU A 138 -17.88 -0.34 21.18
C GLU A 138 -17.31 -1.58 20.49
N LEU A 139 -16.28 -1.44 19.64
CA LEU A 139 -15.54 -2.56 19.07
C LEU A 139 -14.94 -3.43 20.18
N LEU A 140 -14.18 -2.86 21.11
CA LEU A 140 -13.56 -3.61 22.20
C LEU A 140 -14.55 -4.34 23.13
N SER A 141 -15.81 -3.89 23.18
CA SER A 141 -16.87 -4.55 23.92
C SER A 141 -17.47 -5.77 23.23
N GLN A 142 -17.21 -5.96 21.93
CA GLN A 142 -17.74 -7.10 21.17
C GLN A 142 -16.90 -8.38 21.42
N PRO A 143 -17.55 -9.56 21.58
CA PRO A 143 -16.86 -10.82 21.82
C PRO A 143 -15.89 -11.24 20.71
N SER A 144 -16.17 -10.79 19.47
CA SER A 144 -15.32 -10.90 18.29
C SER A 144 -15.78 -9.86 17.28
N TRP A 145 -14.84 -9.12 16.71
CA TRP A 145 -15.06 -8.15 15.64
C TRP A 145 -13.86 -8.16 14.69
#